data_AF-A0A1Z8UM93-F1
#
_entry.id   AF-A0A1Z8UM93-F1
#
_cell.length_a   1.000
_cell.length_b   1.000
_cell.length_c   1.000
_cell.angle_alpha   90.00
_cell.angle_beta   90.00
_cell.angle_gamma   90.00
#
_symmetry.space_group_name_H-M   'P 1'
#
loop_
_entity.id
_entity.type
_entity.pdbx_description
1 polymer ?
#
loop_
_entity_poly.entity_id
_entity_poly.type
_entity_poly.pdbx_seq_one_letter_code
_entity_poly.pdbx_strand_id
1 'polypeptide(L)'
;MVRESPFGDSRGSKTKKEINVITLIARHQVADWDKWFAVYEEQRGQLAGMGVTGEAALRSTTDGNDVVVRHEFDSLEAAEEFIKQTENPEMAEALRAGGVDPDTLTMELFHCH
;
A
#
# COMPACT_ATOMS: atom_id res chain seq x y z
N MET A 1 39.37 -1.78 -35.18
CA MET A 1 38.28 -2.67 -34.75
C MET A 1 37.68 -2.07 -33.48
N VAL A 2 36.68 -1.21 -33.65
CA VAL A 2 35.98 -0.52 -32.55
C VAL A 2 34.66 -1.26 -32.34
N ARG A 3 34.41 -1.73 -31.12
CA ARG A 3 33.14 -2.38 -30.77
C ARG A 3 32.12 -1.29 -30.47
N GLU A 4 31.06 -1.23 -31.27
CA GLU A 4 29.91 -0.37 -30.99
C GLU A 4 29.07 -0.99 -29.86
N SER A 5 28.64 -0.15 -28.91
CA SER A 5 27.68 -0.51 -27.86
C SER A 5 26.26 -0.59 -28.45
N PRO A 6 25.45 -1.60 -28.11
CA PRO A 6 24.14 -1.82 -28.74
C PRO A 6 23.01 -0.93 -28.20
N PHE A 7 23.30 0.02 -27.32
CA PHE A 7 22.29 0.91 -26.74
C PHE A 7 22.43 2.29 -27.33
N GLY A 8 21.86 2.45 -28.53
CA GLY A 8 21.63 3.75 -29.15
C GLY A 8 20.53 4.51 -28.40
N ASP A 9 20.85 5.73 -28.00
CA ASP A 9 19.90 6.73 -27.54
C ASP A 9 19.06 7.23 -28.72
N SER A 10 17.73 7.22 -28.56
CA SER A 10 16.84 8.30 -29.02
C SER A 10 15.40 7.88 -28.83
N ARG A 11 14.68 8.59 -27.96
CA ARG A 11 13.29 9.01 -28.21
C ARG A 11 12.96 10.19 -27.29
N GLY A 12 12.51 11.26 -27.92
CA GLY A 12 12.44 12.59 -27.34
C GLY A 12 11.38 12.79 -26.25
N SER A 13 11.58 13.94 -25.60
CA SER A 13 10.75 14.61 -24.60
C SER A 13 9.24 14.43 -24.78
N LYS A 14 8.62 13.90 -23.73
CA LYS A 14 7.44 14.52 -23.12
C LYS A 14 7.78 14.66 -21.64
N THR A 15 7.57 15.85 -21.08
CA THR A 15 7.73 16.15 -19.66
C THR A 15 7.24 14.99 -18.81
N LYS A 16 8.17 14.20 -18.26
CA LYS A 16 7.89 13.21 -17.23
C LYS A 16 7.52 14.07 -16.03
N LYS A 17 6.23 14.39 -15.88
CA LYS A 17 5.70 14.71 -14.55
C LYS A 17 6.10 13.47 -13.77
N GLU A 18 7.10 13.58 -12.89
CA GLU A 18 7.45 12.47 -12.03
C GLU A 18 6.16 12.11 -11.31
N ILE A 19 5.59 10.97 -11.69
CA ILE A 19 4.46 10.41 -10.97
C ILE A 19 5.13 9.87 -9.73
N ASN A 20 5.27 10.74 -8.72
CA ASN A 20 5.72 10.38 -7.40
C ASN A 20 4.59 9.56 -6.80
N VAL A 21 4.54 8.28 -7.17
CA VAL A 21 3.62 7.31 -6.57
C VAL A 21 3.85 7.39 -5.07
N ILE A 22 2.79 7.69 -4.34
CA ILE A 22 2.83 7.71 -2.89
C ILE A 22 2.43 6.32 -2.42
N THR A 23 3.24 5.75 -1.54
CA THR A 23 3.02 4.42 -0.98
C THR A 23 2.77 4.54 0.51
N LEU A 24 1.61 4.09 0.96
CA LEU A 24 1.32 3.82 2.36
C LEU A 24 1.78 2.41 2.70
N ILE A 25 2.58 2.30 3.76
CA ILE A 25 2.91 1.04 4.41
C ILE A 25 2.21 1.02 5.76
N ALA A 26 1.24 0.11 5.92
CA ALA A 26 0.62 -0.18 7.20
C ALA A 26 1.17 -1.52 7.72
N ARG A 27 1.70 -1.57 8.94
CA ARG A 27 2.17 -2.81 9.56
C ARG A 27 1.45 -3.05 10.86
N HIS A 28 1.01 -4.28 11.09
CA HIS A 28 0.28 -4.66 12.30
C HIS A 28 0.35 -6.17 12.53
N GLN A 29 0.11 -6.58 13.77
CA GLN A 29 -0.15 -7.97 14.13
C GLN A 29 -1.63 -8.31 13.93
N VAL A 30 -1.89 -9.56 13.57
CA VAL A 30 -3.24 -10.11 13.45
C VAL A 30 -3.40 -11.36 14.33
N ALA A 31 -4.59 -11.58 14.86
CA ALA A 31 -4.87 -12.77 15.68
C ALA A 31 -4.85 -14.07 14.86
N ASP A 32 -5.30 -14.01 13.60
CA ASP A 32 -5.45 -15.14 12.68
C ASP A 32 -5.29 -14.66 11.24
N TRP A 33 -4.20 -15.05 10.59
CA TRP A 33 -3.88 -14.64 9.22
C TRP A 33 -4.97 -15.00 8.21
N ASP A 34 -5.48 -16.23 8.23
CA ASP A 34 -6.39 -16.71 7.20
C ASP A 34 -7.73 -15.98 7.28
N LYS A 35 -8.20 -15.70 8.51
CA LYS A 35 -9.41 -14.89 8.73
C LYS A 35 -9.22 -13.44 8.32
N TRP A 36 -8.11 -12.83 8.72
CA TRP A 36 -7.80 -11.45 8.37
C TRP A 36 -7.69 -11.28 6.85
N PHE A 37 -7.00 -12.19 6.17
CA PHE A 37 -6.79 -12.12 4.72
C PHE A 37 -8.09 -12.30 3.93
N ALA A 38 -9.01 -13.15 4.41
CA ALA A 38 -10.34 -13.27 3.80
C ALA A 38 -11.11 -11.95 3.85
N VAL A 39 -11.11 -11.25 4.99
CA VAL A 39 -11.74 -9.93 5.12
C VAL A 39 -11.06 -8.89 4.24
N TYR A 40 -9.72 -8.88 4.20
CA TYR A 40 -8.96 -7.97 3.35
C TYR A 40 -9.31 -8.17 1.86
N GLU A 41 -9.36 -9.41 1.38
CA GLU A 41 -9.72 -9.73 -0.01
C GLU A 41 -11.14 -9.25 -0.38
N GLU A 42 -12.10 -9.34 0.53
CA GLU A 42 -13.45 -8.77 0.33
C GLU A 42 -13.43 -7.24 0.21
N GLN A 43 -12.55 -6.57 0.97
CA GLN A 43 -12.39 -5.12 0.97
C GLN A 43 -11.66 -4.60 -0.27
N ARG A 44 -10.82 -5.41 -0.94
CA ARG A 44 -10.07 -4.98 -2.14
C ARG A 44 -10.96 -4.42 -3.24
N GLY A 45 -12.18 -4.94 -3.38
CA GLY A 45 -13.16 -4.42 -4.34
C GLY A 45 -13.58 -2.97 -4.08
N GLN A 46 -13.33 -2.44 -2.89
CA GLN A 46 -13.72 -1.10 -2.45
C GLN A 46 -12.54 -0.10 -2.47
N LEU A 47 -11.30 -0.59 -2.35
CA LEU A 47 -10.09 0.25 -2.21
C LEU A 47 -9.88 1.20 -3.39
N ALA A 48 -10.19 0.76 -4.62
CA ALA A 48 -10.10 1.62 -5.80
C ALA A 48 -11.04 2.85 -5.71
N GLY A 49 -12.22 2.69 -5.09
CA GLY A 49 -13.15 3.79 -4.83
C GLY A 49 -12.63 4.79 -3.77
N MET A 50 -11.61 4.39 -3.01
CA MET A 50 -10.93 5.21 -2.00
C MET A 50 -9.61 5.81 -2.51
N GLY A 51 -9.35 5.73 -3.82
CA GLY A 51 -8.17 6.33 -4.45
C GLY A 51 -6.92 5.45 -4.46
N VAL A 52 -7.00 4.19 -4.01
CA VAL A 52 -5.90 3.23 -4.09
C VAL A 52 -5.71 2.78 -5.55
N THR A 53 -4.50 2.90 -6.07
CA THR A 53 -4.13 2.54 -7.45
C THR A 53 -3.32 1.25 -7.55
N GLY A 54 -2.83 0.75 -6.43
CA GLY A 54 -2.20 -0.56 -6.31
C GLY A 54 -2.18 -1.05 -4.86
N GLU A 55 -2.41 -2.34 -4.65
CA GLU A 55 -2.45 -2.91 -3.32
C GLU A 55 -1.75 -4.27 -3.19
N ALA A 56 -1.21 -4.53 -2.01
CA ALA A 56 -0.73 -5.86 -1.62
C ALA A 56 -0.82 -6.06 -0.11
N ALA A 57 -1.16 -7.27 0.31
CA ALA A 57 -0.91 -7.76 1.66
C ALA A 57 0.32 -8.68 1.64
N LEU A 58 1.26 -8.44 2.54
CA LEU A 58 2.48 -9.20 2.71
C LEU A 58 2.45 -9.83 4.11
N ARG A 59 2.70 -11.13 4.16
CA ARG A 59 2.87 -11.87 5.41
C ARG A 59 4.36 -12.01 5.70
N SER A 60 4.78 -11.71 6.93
CA SER A 60 6.17 -11.92 7.34
C SER A 60 6.55 -13.40 7.26
N THR A 61 7.77 -13.68 6.81
CA THR A 61 8.32 -15.05 6.75
C THR A 61 8.83 -15.54 8.11
N THR A 62 8.92 -14.64 9.10
CA THR A 62 9.44 -14.92 10.44
C THR A 62 8.32 -15.06 11.45
N ASP A 63 7.29 -14.21 11.34
CA ASP A 63 6.12 -14.22 12.20
C ASP A 63 4.87 -14.30 11.34
N GLY A 64 4.16 -15.42 11.41
CA GLY A 64 2.98 -15.67 10.60
C GLY A 64 1.80 -14.73 10.89
N ASN A 65 1.85 -13.94 11.96
CA ASN A 65 0.82 -12.99 12.33
C ASN A 65 1.24 -11.53 12.10
N ASP A 66 2.48 -11.28 11.70
CA ASP A 66 2.98 -9.96 11.33
C ASP A 66 2.68 -9.69 9.85
N VAL A 67 1.94 -8.62 9.61
CA VAL A 67 1.38 -8.29 8.29
C VAL A 67 1.77 -6.87 7.89
N VAL A 68 2.13 -6.71 6.63
CA VAL A 68 2.32 -5.41 5.98
C VAL A 68 1.30 -5.26 4.85
N VAL A 69 0.53 -4.19 4.88
CA VAL A 69 -0.34 -3.75 3.78
C VAL A 69 0.34 -2.60 3.06
N ARG A 70 0.44 -2.72 1.73
CA ARG A 70 0.92 -1.68 0.83
C ARG A 70 -0.25 -1.13 0.05
N HIS A 71 -0.49 0.18 0.10
CA HIS A 71 -1.41 0.89 -0.78
C HIS A 71 -0.67 1.98 -1.55
N GLU A 72 -0.88 2.06 -2.84
CA GLU A 72 -0.31 3.07 -3.74
C GLU A 72 -1.37 4.10 -4.14
N PHE A 73 -0.93 5.34 -4.32
CA PHE A 73 -1.78 6.48 -4.66
C PHE A 73 -1.08 7.38 -5.70
N ASP A 74 -1.89 8.07 -6.51
CA ASP A 74 -1.39 9.02 -7.50
C ASP A 74 -0.94 10.37 -6.89
N SER A 75 -1.29 10.64 -5.63
CA SER A 75 -0.94 11.87 -4.93
C SER A 75 -0.85 11.69 -3.41
N LEU A 76 -0.14 12.61 -2.75
CA LEU A 76 -0.05 12.65 -1.29
C LEU A 76 -1.41 12.98 -0.66
N GLU A 77 -2.17 13.89 -1.26
CA GLU A 77 -3.50 14.28 -0.80
C GLU A 77 -4.45 13.07 -0.73
N ALA A 78 -4.48 12.24 -1.78
CA ALA A 78 -5.30 11.02 -1.79
C ALA A 78 -4.89 10.03 -0.68
N ALA A 79 -3.58 9.88 -0.44
CA ALA A 79 -3.07 9.03 0.63
C ALA A 79 -3.44 9.56 2.02
N GLU A 80 -3.36 10.88 2.24
CA GLU A 80 -3.76 11.52 3.49
C GLU A 80 -5.27 11.45 3.73
N GLU A 81 -6.09 11.59 2.69
CA GLU A 81 -7.54 11.39 2.76
C GLU A 81 -7.89 9.95 3.12
N PHE A 82 -7.18 8.96 2.55
CA PHE A 82 -7.32 7.56 2.92
C PHE A 82 -7.01 7.35 4.41
N ILE A 83 -5.89 7.89 4.93
CA ILE A 83 -5.54 7.78 6.35
C ILE A 83 -6.65 8.36 7.24
N LYS A 84 -7.16 9.56 6.93
CA LYS A 84 -8.26 10.18 7.70
C LYS A 84 -9.52 9.32 7.73
N GLN A 85 -9.85 8.65 6.62
CA GLN A 85 -10.98 7.72 6.58
C GLN A 85 -10.72 6.51 7.47
N THR A 86 -9.47 6.04 7.58
CA THR A 86 -9.11 4.92 8.45
C THR A 86 -9.09 5.25 9.94
N GLU A 87 -8.90 6.52 10.31
CA GLU A 87 -8.99 7.00 11.69
C GLU A 87 -10.44 7.09 12.22
N ASN A 88 -11.44 6.87 11.35
CA ASN A 88 -12.83 6.82 11.76
C ASN A 88 -13.05 5.68 12.77
N PRO A 89 -13.72 5.92 13.93
CA PRO A 89 -14.04 4.89 14.92
C PRO A 89 -14.70 3.63 14.34
N GLU A 90 -15.53 3.77 13.31
CA GLU A 90 -16.18 2.64 12.65
C GLU A 90 -15.16 1.74 11.92
N MET A 91 -14.17 2.35 11.25
CA MET A 91 -13.08 1.60 10.62
C MET A 91 -12.17 0.96 11.66
N ALA A 92 -11.83 1.66 12.74
CA ALA A 92 -11.04 1.10 13.83
C ALA A 92 -11.71 -0.15 14.44
N GLU A 93 -13.04 -0.14 14.57
CA GLU A 93 -13.80 -1.32 15.02
C GLU A 93 -13.80 -2.43 13.98
N ALA A 94 -13.93 -2.11 12.69
CA ALA A 94 -13.82 -3.10 11.61
C ALA A 94 -12.44 -3.77 11.58
N LEU A 95 -11.36 -3.01 11.78
CA LEU A 95 -9.99 -3.55 11.89
C LEU A 95 -9.86 -4.49 13.09
N ARG A 96 -10.36 -4.08 14.27
CA ARG A 96 -10.41 -4.94 15.46
C ARG A 96 -11.22 -6.22 15.24
N ALA A 97 -12.39 -6.10 14.61
CA ALA A 97 -13.24 -7.25 14.27
C ALA A 97 -12.56 -8.20 13.26
N GLY A 98 -11.73 -7.64 12.36
CA GLY A 98 -10.83 -8.38 11.47
C GLY A 98 -9.62 -9.01 12.16
N GLY A 99 -9.46 -8.81 13.47
CA GLY A 99 -8.40 -9.39 14.28
C GLY A 99 -7.10 -8.61 14.30
N VAL A 100 -7.08 -7.36 13.84
CA VAL A 100 -5.92 -6.46 13.93
C VAL A 100 -5.70 -6.05 15.39
N ASP A 101 -4.45 -6.13 15.84
CA ASP A 101 -4.03 -5.57 17.13
C ASP A 101 -3.72 -4.06 16.97
N PRO A 102 -4.57 -3.17 17.50
CA PRO A 102 -4.41 -1.73 17.32
C PRO A 102 -3.16 -1.17 17.98
N ASP A 103 -2.62 -1.83 19.02
CA ASP A 103 -1.42 -1.37 19.72
C ASP A 103 -0.14 -1.60 18.89
N THR A 104 -0.25 -2.43 17.84
CA THR A 104 0.85 -2.77 16.93
C THR A 104 0.76 -2.05 15.58
N LEU A 105 -0.34 -1.35 15.31
CA LEU A 105 -0.59 -0.70 14.04
C LEU A 105 0.31 0.51 13.87
N THR A 106 1.14 0.48 12.83
CA THR A 106 1.88 1.64 12.32
C THR A 106 1.47 1.93 10.89
N MET A 107 1.50 3.21 10.53
CA MET A 107 1.18 3.70 9.19
C MET A 107 2.19 4.78 8.80
N GLU A 108 2.84 4.62 7.65
CA GLU A 108 3.85 5.57 7.17
C GLU A 108 3.76 5.75 5.65
N LEU A 109 3.97 6.98 5.19
CA LEU A 109 3.92 7.35 3.78
C LEU A 109 5.32 7.50 3.18
N PHE A 110 5.51 6.97 1.98
CA PHE A 110 6.75 6.98 1.22
C PHE A 110 6.49 7.48 -0.22
N HIS A 111 7.54 7.94 -0.91
CA HIS A 111 7.52 8.17 -2.35
C HIS A 111 8.57 7.28 -3.03
N CYS A 112 8.29 6.82 -4.25
CA CYS A 112 9.28 6.12 -5.07
C CYS A 112 10.17 7.11 -5.85
N HIS A 113 11.47 6.82 -5.95
CA HIS A 113 12.47 7.54 -6.76
C HIS A 113 12.99 6.65 -7.89
#